data_AF-A5GSN2-F1
#
_entry.id   AF-A5GSN2-F1
#
_cell.length_a   1.000
_cell.length_b   1.000
_cell.length_c   1.000
_cell.angle_alpha   90.00
_cell.angle_beta   90.00
_cell.angle_gamma   90.00
#
_symmetry.space_group_name_H-M   'P 1'
#
loop_
_entity.id
_entity.type
_entity.pdbx_description
1 polymer ?
#
loop_
_entity_poly.entity_id
_entity_poly.type
_entity_poly.pdbx_seq_one_letter_code
_entity_poly.pdbx_strand_id
1 'polypeptide(L)'
;MALYYSAKRAANEAERLQALAEYRVLGTRPEQCYDDITRIASITCGTPIALMSLVSDEKQWFKSTVGLEARETPRDWSFCAHAIADSEPMIIEDALNDTRFRHNPLVSGDPNIRLYAGFPLETPAEHRLGTLCVIDRKPGALSDAQLIVMKSLARQVVTLLELRRRSLRFLNSLSSITSSQQVLPICSYCRKVRDSEGDWDYLDNYLSRTTSMGFSHGVCDHCLDEHFPEVVDALKTS
;
A
#
# COMPACT_ATOMS: atom_id res chain seq x y z
N MET A 1 7.38 -14.69 -26.16
CA MET A 1 8.76 -14.36 -25.74
C MET A 1 8.77 -13.82 -24.29
N ALA A 2 8.06 -14.49 -23.36
CA ALA A 2 7.66 -13.93 -22.06
C ALA A 2 7.89 -14.85 -20.85
N LEU A 3 8.73 -15.89 -20.97
CA LEU A 3 8.79 -16.97 -19.96
C LEU A 3 10.02 -16.94 -19.03
N TYR A 4 10.94 -15.98 -19.15
CA TYR A 4 12.24 -16.05 -18.45
C TYR A 4 12.39 -15.18 -17.20
N TYR A 5 11.38 -14.39 -16.80
CA TYR A 5 11.49 -13.46 -15.67
C TYR A 5 10.44 -13.62 -14.57
N SER A 6 9.42 -14.46 -14.77
CA SER A 6 8.36 -14.60 -13.78
C SER A 6 8.92 -15.21 -12.50
N ALA A 7 8.82 -14.47 -11.40
CA ALA A 7 9.07 -15.03 -10.08
C ALA A 7 8.15 -16.22 -9.84
N LYS A 8 8.70 -17.33 -9.33
CA LYS A 8 7.90 -18.51 -8.98
C LYS A 8 6.95 -18.13 -7.85
N ARG A 9 5.65 -18.30 -8.07
CA ARG A 9 4.63 -18.11 -7.01
C ARG A 9 4.77 -19.22 -5.96
N ALA A 10 4.72 -18.85 -4.69
CA ALA A 10 4.77 -19.80 -3.59
C ALA A 10 3.46 -20.61 -3.52
N ALA A 11 3.48 -21.79 -2.90
CA ALA A 11 2.29 -22.63 -2.77
C ALA A 11 1.17 -21.94 -1.96
N ASN A 12 1.54 -21.09 -1.00
CA ASN A 12 0.64 -20.30 -0.15
C ASN A 12 0.36 -18.89 -0.71
N GLU A 13 0.52 -18.67 -2.02
CA GLU A 13 0.35 -17.35 -2.62
C GLU A 13 -1.05 -16.75 -2.38
N ALA A 14 -2.10 -17.57 -2.42
CA ALA A 14 -3.47 -17.12 -2.15
C ALA A 14 -3.62 -16.56 -0.72
N GLU A 15 -3.05 -17.24 0.27
CA GLU A 15 -3.06 -16.79 1.67
C GLU A 15 -2.24 -15.51 1.85
N ARG A 16 -1.08 -15.42 1.19
CA ARG A 16 -0.23 -14.23 1.21
C ARG A 16 -0.96 -13.01 0.61
N LEU A 17 -1.66 -13.19 -0.51
CA LEU A 17 -2.46 -12.14 -1.14
C LEU A 17 -3.64 -11.72 -0.28
N GLN A 18 -4.32 -12.68 0.37
CA GLN A 18 -5.38 -12.39 1.33
C GLN A 18 -4.83 -11.59 2.51
N ALA A 19 -3.69 -12.00 3.08
CA ALA A 19 -3.02 -11.28 4.16
C ALA A 19 -2.69 -9.85 3.73
N LEU A 20 -2.10 -9.66 2.54
CA LEU A 20 -1.80 -8.32 1.99
C LEU A 20 -3.05 -7.44 1.88
N ALA A 21 -4.18 -8.00 1.44
CA ALA A 21 -5.44 -7.26 1.32
C ALA A 21 -5.96 -6.74 2.66
N GLU A 22 -5.75 -7.47 3.76
CA GLU A 22 -6.20 -7.06 5.10
C GLU A 22 -5.56 -5.76 5.60
N TYR A 23 -4.35 -5.44 5.15
CA TYR A 23 -3.67 -4.20 5.51
C TYR A 23 -4.26 -2.95 4.85
N ARG A 24 -5.10 -3.12 3.80
CA ARG A 24 -5.72 -2.04 3.02
C ARG A 24 -4.72 -0.93 2.67
N VAL A 25 -3.54 -1.32 2.19
CA VAL A 25 -2.40 -0.41 1.96
C VAL A 25 -2.09 -0.21 0.47
N LEU A 26 -2.43 -1.18 -0.39
CA LEU A 26 -2.26 -1.05 -1.83
C LEU A 26 -3.10 0.11 -2.40
N GLY A 27 -2.53 0.89 -3.31
CA GLY A 27 -3.20 2.02 -3.96
C GLY A 27 -3.50 3.23 -3.07
N THR A 28 -3.07 3.21 -1.81
CA THR A 28 -3.28 4.34 -0.89
C THR A 28 -2.28 5.47 -1.15
N ARG A 29 -2.60 6.68 -0.70
CA ARG A 29 -1.71 7.85 -0.80
C ARG A 29 -0.38 7.61 -0.07
N PRO A 30 0.72 8.30 -0.42
CA PRO A 30 1.95 8.27 0.36
C PRO A 30 1.72 8.61 1.84
N GLU A 31 2.49 7.98 2.73
CA GLU A 31 2.40 8.20 4.18
C GLU A 31 3.81 8.42 4.72
N GLN A 32 4.00 9.53 5.45
CA GLN A 32 5.32 10.02 5.90
C GLN A 32 6.13 8.95 6.66
N CYS A 33 5.47 8.11 7.47
CA CYS A 33 6.16 7.08 8.24
C CYS A 33 6.89 6.05 7.38
N TYR A 34 6.36 5.71 6.19
CA TYR A 34 7.03 4.84 5.24
C TYR A 34 8.08 5.59 4.42
N ASP A 35 7.83 6.86 4.13
CA ASP A 35 8.76 7.75 3.41
C ASP A 35 10.04 7.99 4.20
N ASP A 36 9.93 8.16 5.52
CA ASP A 36 11.09 8.33 6.38
C ASP A 36 11.95 7.07 6.43
N ILE A 37 11.35 5.89 6.57
CA ILE A 37 12.09 4.61 6.56
C ILE A 37 12.80 4.40 5.22
N THR A 38 12.11 4.65 4.11
CA THR A 38 12.68 4.47 2.76
C THR A 38 13.82 5.45 2.52
N ARG A 39 13.70 6.70 3.00
CA ARG A 39 14.77 7.70 2.95
C ARG A 39 15.98 7.31 3.80
N ILE A 40 15.76 6.83 5.01
CA ILE A 40 16.84 6.35 5.89
C ILE A 40 17.59 5.18 5.21
N ALA A 41 16.86 4.23 4.60
CA ALA A 41 17.47 3.12 3.87
C ALA A 41 18.43 3.60 2.75
N SER A 42 17.99 4.55 1.92
CA SER A 42 18.82 5.15 0.86
C SER A 42 20.07 5.81 1.43
N ILE A 43 19.92 6.67 2.46
CA ILE A 43 21.03 7.40 3.09
C ILE A 43 22.03 6.44 3.73
N THR A 44 21.56 5.47 4.52
CA THR A 44 22.42 4.50 5.21
C THR A 44 23.21 3.63 4.22
N CYS A 45 22.58 3.22 3.12
CA CYS A 45 23.24 2.38 2.14
C CYS A 45 24.05 3.18 1.11
N GLY A 46 23.95 4.52 1.11
CA GLY A 46 24.60 5.37 0.11
C GLY A 46 24.10 5.12 -1.32
N THR A 47 22.87 4.60 -1.46
CA THR A 47 22.30 4.18 -2.74
C THR A 47 21.33 5.23 -3.27
N PRO A 48 21.30 5.49 -4.60
CA PRO A 48 20.44 6.52 -5.18
C PRO A 48 18.96 6.16 -5.15
N ILE A 49 18.63 4.87 -5.06
CA ILE A 49 17.25 4.37 -5.13
C ILE A 49 16.98 3.49 -3.91
N ALA A 50 15.84 3.74 -3.25
CA ALA A 50 15.29 2.87 -2.22
C ALA A 50 13.77 2.81 -2.35
N LEU A 51 13.19 1.64 -2.11
CA LEU A 51 11.76 1.39 -2.29
C LEU A 51 11.21 0.61 -1.10
N MET A 52 10.07 1.05 -0.57
CA MET A 52 9.15 0.16 0.13
C MET A 52 8.15 -0.39 -0.89
N SER A 53 8.27 -1.66 -1.20
CA SER A 53 7.53 -2.33 -2.25
C SER A 53 6.60 -3.41 -1.69
N LEU A 54 5.41 -3.53 -2.26
CA LEU A 54 4.41 -4.56 -1.96
C LEU A 54 4.08 -5.34 -3.23
N VAL A 55 4.03 -6.66 -3.14
CA VAL A 55 3.83 -7.53 -4.31
C VAL A 55 2.38 -8.01 -4.33
N SER A 56 1.60 -7.50 -5.27
CA SER A 56 0.23 -7.98 -5.54
C SER A 56 0.25 -9.13 -6.56
N ASP A 57 -0.92 -9.56 -7.02
CA ASP A 57 -1.03 -10.70 -7.94
C ASP A 57 -0.26 -10.48 -9.25
N GLU A 58 -0.53 -9.35 -9.92
CA GLU A 58 0.02 -9.02 -11.25
C GLU A 58 1.06 -7.90 -11.25
N LYS A 59 1.23 -7.18 -10.14
CA LYS A 59 2.05 -5.97 -10.06
C LYS A 59 2.90 -5.90 -8.79
N GLN A 60 3.97 -5.15 -8.89
CA GLN A 60 4.73 -4.63 -7.76
C GLN A 60 4.32 -3.17 -7.53
N TRP A 61 3.78 -2.85 -6.36
CA TRP A 61 3.37 -1.50 -5.97
C TRP A 61 4.41 -0.87 -5.07
N PHE A 62 4.77 0.39 -5.30
CA PHE A 62 5.70 1.10 -4.44
C PHE A 62 4.91 1.98 -3.48
N LYS A 63 4.90 1.59 -2.21
CA LYS A 63 4.24 2.35 -1.15
C LYS A 63 5.03 3.61 -0.81
N SER A 64 6.35 3.54 -0.95
CA SER A 64 7.26 4.67 -0.79
C SER A 64 8.48 4.50 -1.69
N THR A 65 9.00 5.61 -2.20
CA THR A 65 10.03 5.65 -3.23
C THR A 65 11.04 6.76 -2.97
N VAL A 66 12.32 6.47 -3.19
CA VAL A 66 13.42 7.43 -3.29
C VAL A 66 14.13 7.18 -4.62
N GLY A 67 14.38 8.24 -5.40
CA GLY A 67 15.20 8.16 -6.62
C GLY A 67 14.54 7.49 -7.83
N LEU A 68 13.24 7.18 -7.77
CA LEU A 68 12.48 6.57 -8.87
C LEU A 68 11.08 7.20 -8.96
N GLU A 69 10.66 7.60 -10.16
CA GLU A 69 9.35 8.25 -10.39
C GLU A 69 8.21 7.24 -10.57
N ALA A 70 8.53 6.05 -11.10
CA ALA A 70 7.55 4.98 -11.26
C ALA A 70 6.89 4.65 -9.91
N ARG A 71 5.61 4.30 -9.94
CA ARG A 71 4.83 3.91 -8.73
C ARG A 71 4.52 2.42 -8.67
N GLU A 72 4.69 1.74 -9.79
CA GLU A 72 4.48 0.32 -9.92
C GLU A 72 5.30 -0.24 -11.09
N THR A 73 5.51 -1.55 -11.07
CA THR A 73 6.06 -2.32 -12.19
C THR A 73 5.27 -3.62 -12.37
N PRO A 74 5.30 -4.23 -13.57
CA PRO A 74 4.81 -5.60 -13.74
C PRO A 74 5.50 -6.56 -12.77
N ARG A 75 4.76 -7.50 -12.19
CA ARG A 75 5.33 -8.47 -11.24
C ARG A 75 6.46 -9.29 -11.87
N ASP A 76 6.37 -9.60 -13.16
CA ASP A 76 7.40 -10.35 -13.87
C ASP A 76 8.74 -9.60 -14.00
N TRP A 77 8.76 -8.29 -13.84
CA TRP A 77 10.00 -7.51 -13.86
C TRP A 77 10.58 -7.35 -12.44
N SER A 78 9.84 -7.79 -11.42
CA SER A 78 10.10 -7.50 -10.02
C SER A 78 11.22 -8.37 -9.43
N PHE A 79 12.28 -7.71 -8.97
CA PHE A 79 13.24 -8.32 -8.05
C PHE A 79 12.57 -8.65 -6.70
N CYS A 80 11.66 -7.81 -6.23
CA CYS A 80 10.94 -7.99 -4.98
C CYS A 80 10.08 -9.27 -4.99
N ALA A 81 9.46 -9.61 -6.12
CA ALA A 81 8.67 -10.83 -6.26
C ALA A 81 9.53 -12.10 -6.12
N HIS A 82 10.82 -12.04 -6.47
CA HIS A 82 11.77 -13.11 -6.20
C HIS A 82 12.25 -13.10 -4.75
N ALA A 83 12.49 -11.92 -4.19
CA ALA A 83 12.98 -11.77 -2.82
C ALA A 83 11.99 -12.30 -1.77
N ILE A 84 10.67 -12.19 -2.01
CA ILE A 84 9.66 -12.72 -1.07
C ILE A 84 9.56 -14.26 -1.04
N ALA A 85 10.33 -14.96 -1.88
CA ALA A 85 10.37 -16.42 -1.85
C ALA A 85 11.13 -16.98 -0.63
N ASP A 86 12.00 -16.19 0.00
CA ASP A 86 12.78 -16.55 1.19
C ASP A 86 12.64 -15.50 2.31
N SER A 87 12.94 -15.87 3.56
CA SER A 87 12.96 -14.95 4.72
C SER A 87 14.27 -14.19 4.77
N GLU A 88 15.34 -14.75 4.20
CA GLU A 88 16.62 -14.06 4.13
C GLU A 88 16.64 -12.97 3.06
N PRO A 89 17.42 -11.89 3.27
CA PRO A 89 17.58 -10.85 2.26
C PRO A 89 18.16 -11.40 0.96
N MET A 90 17.60 -10.96 -0.16
CA MET A 90 18.16 -11.24 -1.48
C MET A 90 19.12 -10.11 -1.86
N ILE A 91 20.42 -10.42 -1.88
CA ILE A 91 21.48 -9.51 -2.28
C ILE A 91 22.04 -9.94 -3.64
N ILE A 92 22.11 -9.01 -4.57
CA ILE A 92 22.65 -9.19 -5.92
C ILE A 92 23.68 -8.10 -6.13
N GLU A 93 24.94 -8.48 -6.19
CA GLU A 93 26.05 -7.53 -6.31
C GLU A 93 26.11 -6.88 -7.69
N ASP A 94 25.81 -7.64 -8.73
CA ASP A 94 25.66 -7.16 -10.10
C ASP A 94 24.60 -7.96 -10.88
N ALA A 95 23.48 -7.32 -11.15
CA ALA A 95 22.35 -7.89 -11.87
C ALA A 95 22.67 -8.27 -13.33
N LEU A 96 23.75 -7.75 -13.93
CA LEU A 96 24.22 -8.22 -15.24
C LEU A 96 24.80 -9.63 -15.18
N ASN A 97 25.35 -10.03 -14.04
CA ASN A 97 25.94 -11.35 -13.83
C ASN A 97 24.92 -12.35 -13.25
N ASP A 98 23.79 -11.86 -12.74
CA ASP A 98 22.73 -12.72 -12.20
C ASP A 98 21.89 -13.33 -13.34
N THR A 99 21.93 -14.66 -13.45
CA THR A 99 21.22 -15.39 -14.51
C THR A 99 19.70 -15.16 -14.53
N ARG A 100 19.10 -14.81 -13.38
CA ARG A 100 17.67 -14.53 -13.23
C ARG A 100 17.28 -13.15 -13.79
N PHE A 101 18.22 -12.19 -13.76
CA PHE A 101 17.91 -10.77 -14.00
C PHE A 101 18.70 -10.13 -15.15
N ARG A 102 19.76 -10.76 -15.68
CA ARG A 102 20.61 -10.16 -16.72
C ARG A 102 19.90 -9.68 -17.99
N HIS A 103 18.74 -10.27 -18.29
CA HIS A 103 17.92 -9.86 -19.44
C HIS A 103 16.68 -9.03 -19.04
N ASN A 104 16.51 -8.72 -17.75
CA ASN A 104 15.36 -7.97 -17.24
C ASN A 104 15.39 -6.53 -17.77
N PRO A 105 14.25 -5.96 -18.22
CA PRO A 105 14.18 -4.58 -18.71
C PRO A 105 14.76 -3.53 -17.76
N LEU A 106 14.66 -3.73 -16.45
CA LEU A 106 15.20 -2.81 -15.44
C LEU A 106 16.73 -2.88 -15.31
N VAL A 107 17.36 -3.91 -15.87
CA VAL A 107 18.83 -4.11 -15.88
C VAL A 107 19.42 -3.60 -17.20
N SER A 108 18.83 -3.99 -18.33
CA SER A 108 19.28 -3.63 -19.67
C SER A 108 18.84 -2.23 -20.12
N GLY A 109 17.70 -1.75 -19.61
CA GLY A 109 17.18 -0.41 -19.80
C GLY A 109 17.18 0.40 -18.50
N ASP A 110 16.42 1.50 -18.47
CA ASP A 110 16.25 2.33 -17.27
C ASP A 110 15.63 1.50 -16.12
N PRO A 111 16.12 1.61 -14.87
CA PRO A 111 17.14 2.55 -14.36
C PRO A 111 18.58 2.00 -14.38
N ASN A 112 18.87 0.95 -15.15
CA ASN A 112 20.15 0.25 -15.25
C ASN A 112 20.61 -0.35 -13.91
N ILE A 113 19.74 -1.15 -13.28
CA ILE A 113 20.00 -1.81 -12.00
C ILE A 113 21.27 -2.66 -12.08
N ARG A 114 22.18 -2.50 -11.12
CA ARG A 114 23.35 -3.36 -10.92
C ARG A 114 23.30 -3.98 -9.53
N LEU A 115 23.43 -3.19 -8.47
CA LEU A 115 23.21 -3.66 -7.11
C LEU A 115 21.72 -3.68 -6.79
N TYR A 116 21.24 -4.80 -6.27
CA TYR A 116 19.93 -4.90 -5.62
C TYR A 116 20.09 -5.58 -4.26
N ALA A 117 19.53 -4.98 -3.21
CA ALA A 117 19.43 -5.61 -1.90
C ALA A 117 18.00 -5.47 -1.37
N GLY A 118 17.26 -6.59 -1.34
CA GLY A 118 15.87 -6.64 -0.92
C GLY A 118 15.68 -7.40 0.39
N PHE A 119 15.03 -6.75 1.35
CA PHE A 119 14.76 -7.28 2.68
C PHE A 119 13.26 -7.59 2.79
N PRO A 120 12.87 -8.88 2.93
CA PRO A 120 11.46 -9.27 3.00
C PRO A 120 10.71 -8.57 4.14
N LEU A 121 9.49 -8.12 3.83
CA LEU A 121 8.54 -7.61 4.82
C LEU A 121 7.68 -8.78 5.30
N GLU A 122 8.26 -9.57 6.20
CA GLU A 122 7.63 -10.77 6.76
C GLU A 122 6.78 -10.44 7.98
N THR A 123 5.50 -10.84 7.92
CA THR A 123 4.54 -10.66 9.02
C THR A 123 4.74 -11.73 10.11
N PRO A 124 4.17 -11.54 11.32
CA PRO A 124 4.19 -12.58 12.35
C PRO A 124 3.51 -13.90 11.94
N ALA A 125 2.68 -13.89 10.90
CA ALA A 125 2.07 -15.08 10.30
C ALA A 125 2.90 -15.64 9.13
N GLU A 126 4.18 -15.24 9.04
CA GLU A 126 5.15 -15.70 8.03
C GLU A 126 4.78 -15.37 6.58
N HIS A 127 3.78 -14.51 6.36
CA HIS A 127 3.49 -13.97 5.03
C HIS A 127 4.45 -12.84 4.68
N ARG A 128 5.08 -12.93 3.50
CA ARG A 128 6.00 -11.93 2.96
C ARG A 128 5.28 -11.01 1.99
N LEU A 129 4.96 -9.80 2.45
CA LEU A 129 4.06 -8.90 1.72
C LEU A 129 4.77 -8.18 0.56
N GLY A 130 6.08 -8.07 0.64
CA GLY A 130 6.94 -7.35 -0.28
C GLY A 130 8.33 -7.16 0.31
N THR A 131 9.01 -6.07 -0.03
CA THR A 131 10.37 -5.79 0.45
C THR A 131 10.58 -4.32 0.79
N LEU A 132 11.46 -4.05 1.76
CA LEU A 132 12.25 -2.82 1.77
C LEU A 132 13.52 -3.10 0.98
N CYS A 133 13.80 -2.36 -0.09
CA CYS A 133 14.98 -2.58 -0.92
C CYS A 133 15.76 -1.31 -1.22
N VAL A 134 17.05 -1.50 -1.48
CA VAL A 134 17.97 -0.48 -1.99
C VAL A 134 18.57 -0.95 -3.30
N ILE A 135 18.80 0.00 -4.21
CA ILE A 135 19.18 -0.26 -5.59
C ILE A 135 20.25 0.75 -6.01
N ASP A 136 21.30 0.27 -6.67
CA ASP A 136 22.31 1.12 -7.28
C ASP A 136 22.50 0.78 -8.77
N ARG A 137 22.96 1.78 -9.52
CA ARG A 137 23.36 1.68 -10.93
C ARG A 137 24.80 1.19 -11.09
N LYS A 138 25.50 0.99 -9.98
CA LYS A 138 26.85 0.43 -9.92
C LYS A 138 26.85 -0.91 -9.17
N PRO A 139 27.70 -1.87 -9.56
CA PRO A 139 27.90 -3.07 -8.78
C PRO A 139 28.39 -2.73 -7.37
N GLY A 140 28.08 -3.57 -6.39
CA GLY A 140 28.54 -3.37 -5.02
C GLY A 140 28.00 -4.40 -4.04
N ALA A 141 28.25 -4.17 -2.75
CA ALA A 141 27.75 -5.00 -1.66
C ALA A 141 27.42 -4.11 -0.46
N LEU A 142 26.52 -4.59 0.41
CA LEU A 142 26.22 -3.94 1.68
C LEU A 142 27.20 -4.45 2.75
N SER A 143 27.71 -3.54 3.57
CA SER A 143 28.45 -3.91 4.79
C SER A 143 27.55 -4.59 5.82
N ASP A 144 28.13 -5.34 6.75
CA ASP A 144 27.38 -5.99 7.84
C ASP A 144 26.53 -5.00 8.65
N ALA A 145 27.08 -3.80 8.90
CA ALA A 145 26.34 -2.74 9.58
C ALA A 145 25.10 -2.30 8.77
N GLN A 146 25.24 -2.13 7.46
CA GLN A 146 24.11 -1.79 6.58
C GLN A 146 23.08 -2.92 6.52
N LEU A 147 23.51 -4.19 6.47
CA LEU A 147 22.61 -5.35 6.52
C LEU A 147 21.79 -5.36 7.83
N ILE A 148 22.43 -5.10 8.97
CA ILE A 148 21.76 -5.02 10.28
C ILE A 148 20.74 -3.89 10.31
N VAL A 149 21.10 -2.71 9.81
CA VAL A 149 20.18 -1.55 9.75
C VAL A 149 18.98 -1.88 8.86
N MET A 150 19.22 -2.40 7.66
CA MET A 150 18.16 -2.72 6.71
C MET A 150 17.20 -3.81 7.22
N LYS A 151 17.73 -4.87 7.84
CA LYS A 151 16.90 -5.88 8.54
C LYS A 151 16.05 -5.23 9.64
N SER A 152 16.60 -4.25 10.36
CA SER A 152 15.88 -3.53 11.41
C SER A 152 14.79 -2.63 10.84
N LEU A 153 15.07 -1.87 9.78
CA LEU A 153 14.09 -1.02 9.10
C LEU A 153 12.94 -1.84 8.50
N ALA A 154 13.22 -3.01 7.91
CA ALA A 154 12.19 -3.91 7.41
C ALA A 154 11.22 -4.34 8.54
N ARG A 155 11.74 -4.68 9.73
CA ARG A 155 10.90 -4.99 10.91
C ARG A 155 10.06 -3.78 11.36
N GLN A 156 10.59 -2.56 11.27
CA GLN A 156 9.83 -1.34 11.58
C GLN A 156 8.69 -1.11 10.59
N VAL A 157 8.91 -1.35 9.30
CA VAL A 157 7.85 -1.31 8.29
C VAL A 157 6.74 -2.31 8.61
N VAL A 158 7.10 -3.55 8.94
CA VAL A 158 6.13 -4.58 9.36
C VAL A 158 5.36 -4.15 10.61
N THR A 159 6.03 -3.56 11.60
CA THR A 159 5.39 -3.04 12.82
C THR A 159 4.33 -1.98 12.49
N LEU A 160 4.63 -1.06 11.58
CA LEU A 160 3.67 -0.04 11.13
C LEU A 160 2.48 -0.65 10.37
N LEU A 161 2.73 -1.65 9.52
CA LEU A 161 1.68 -2.40 8.84
C LEU A 161 0.77 -3.12 9.84
N GLU A 162 1.34 -3.78 10.85
CA GLU A 162 0.56 -4.45 11.90
C GLU A 162 -0.29 -3.47 12.72
N LEU A 163 0.26 -2.30 13.07
CA LEU A 163 -0.49 -1.25 13.75
C LEU A 163 -1.68 -0.78 12.91
N ARG A 164 -1.48 -0.59 11.60
CA ARG A 164 -2.55 -0.26 10.66
C ARG A 164 -3.63 -1.34 10.64
N ARG A 165 -3.26 -2.61 10.50
CA ARG A 165 -4.21 -3.74 10.47
C ARG A 165 -5.02 -3.83 11.78
N ARG A 166 -4.37 -3.67 12.93
CA ARG A 166 -5.03 -3.68 14.25
C ARG A 166 -5.99 -2.51 14.42
N SER A 167 -5.60 -1.31 14.00
CA SER A 167 -6.46 -0.13 14.03
C SER A 167 -7.72 -0.33 13.18
N LEU A 168 -7.58 -0.85 11.95
CA LEU A 168 -8.70 -1.15 11.07
C LEU A 168 -9.63 -2.22 11.67
N ARG A 169 -9.08 -3.29 12.24
CA ARG A 169 -9.86 -4.33 12.92
C ARG A 169 -10.62 -3.77 14.11
N PHE A 170 -9.98 -2.96 14.93
CA PHE A 170 -10.62 -2.31 16.08
C PHE A 170 -11.80 -1.43 15.65
N LEU A 171 -11.62 -0.60 14.62
CA LEU A 171 -12.69 0.22 14.06
C LEU A 171 -13.86 -0.63 13.53
N ASN A 172 -13.56 -1.74 12.84
CA ASN A 172 -14.60 -2.67 12.38
C ASN A 172 -15.32 -3.37 13.56
N SER A 173 -14.61 -3.74 14.62
CA SER A 173 -15.23 -4.35 15.80
C SER A 173 -16.17 -3.37 16.52
N LEU A 174 -15.77 -2.10 16.66
CA LEU A 174 -16.66 -1.05 17.21
C LEU A 174 -17.95 -0.94 16.38
N SER A 175 -17.83 -0.93 15.06
CA SER A 175 -18.98 -0.87 14.14
C SER A 175 -19.94 -2.08 14.26
N SER A 176 -19.42 -3.24 14.67
CA SER A 176 -20.23 -4.46 14.86
C SER A 176 -20.95 -4.48 16.22
N ILE A 177 -20.35 -3.92 17.28
CA ILE A 177 -20.97 -3.83 18.61
C ILE A 177 -22.16 -2.86 18.57
N THR A 178 -22.05 -1.78 17.80
CA THR A 178 -23.14 -0.84 17.56
C THR A 178 -24.34 -1.45 16.81
N SER A 179 -24.19 -2.62 16.15
CA SER A 179 -25.32 -3.31 15.52
C SER A 179 -26.34 -3.85 16.54
N SER A 180 -25.93 -4.11 17.78
CA SER A 180 -26.83 -4.53 18.87
C SER A 180 -27.47 -3.36 19.60
N GLN A 181 -26.99 -2.13 19.38
CA GLN A 181 -27.50 -0.89 19.95
C GLN A 181 -27.85 0.05 18.80
N GLN A 182 -29.07 0.03 18.23
CA GLN A 182 -29.65 1.00 17.27
C GLN A 182 -28.73 2.11 16.68
N VAL A 183 -27.56 1.76 16.12
CA VAL A 183 -26.53 2.72 15.72
C VAL A 183 -25.97 2.22 14.40
N LEU A 184 -26.10 3.07 13.39
CA LEU A 184 -25.64 2.78 12.04
C LEU A 184 -24.14 3.08 11.93
N PRO A 185 -23.32 2.13 11.46
CA PRO A 185 -21.90 2.35 11.28
C PRO A 185 -21.66 3.32 10.11
N ILE A 186 -21.10 4.50 10.40
CA ILE A 186 -20.82 5.53 9.40
C ILE A 186 -19.31 5.73 9.18
N CYS A 187 -18.93 6.06 7.95
CA CYS A 187 -17.56 6.44 7.61
C CYS A 187 -17.25 7.80 8.21
N SER A 188 -16.19 7.90 9.02
CA SER A 188 -15.80 9.17 9.68
C SER A 188 -15.43 10.29 8.70
N TYR A 189 -15.12 9.95 7.44
CA TYR A 189 -14.69 10.92 6.43
C TYR A 189 -15.84 11.34 5.50
N CYS A 190 -16.54 10.40 4.89
CA CYS A 190 -17.58 10.70 3.89
C CYS A 190 -19.02 10.53 4.41
N ARG A 191 -19.19 10.10 5.67
CA ARG A 191 -20.48 9.88 6.33
C ARG A 191 -21.43 8.87 5.65
N LYS A 192 -20.93 8.09 4.68
CA LYS A 192 -21.64 6.92 4.15
C LYS A 192 -21.89 5.90 5.25
N VAL A 193 -23.01 5.21 5.18
CA VAL A 193 -23.38 4.11 6.07
C VAL A 193 -22.86 2.80 5.49
N ARG A 194 -22.41 1.90 6.35
CA ARG A 194 -22.08 0.53 5.97
C ARG A 194 -23.28 -0.38 6.20
N ASP A 195 -23.71 -1.09 5.16
CA ASP A 195 -24.82 -2.03 5.26
C ASP A 195 -24.40 -3.39 5.86
N SER A 196 -25.36 -4.31 5.99
CA SER A 196 -25.14 -5.65 6.53
C SER A 196 -24.27 -6.55 5.65
N GLU A 197 -24.19 -6.27 4.34
CA GLU A 197 -23.31 -6.99 3.40
C GLU A 197 -21.89 -6.42 3.44
N GLY A 198 -21.72 -5.25 4.04
CA GLY A 198 -20.44 -4.59 4.28
C GLY A 198 -20.11 -3.52 3.25
N ASP A 199 -21.04 -3.19 2.36
CA ASP A 199 -20.92 -2.16 1.33
C ASP A 199 -21.22 -0.77 1.89
N TRP A 200 -20.70 0.27 1.21
CA TRP A 200 -20.82 1.67 1.64
C TRP A 200 -21.79 2.46 0.76
N ASP A 201 -22.87 2.97 1.34
CA ASP A 201 -23.91 3.74 0.65
C ASP A 201 -24.23 5.06 1.37
N TYR A 202 -24.90 5.99 0.69
CA TYR A 202 -25.41 7.20 1.33
C TYR A 202 -26.55 6.86 2.29
N LEU A 203 -26.67 7.66 3.37
CA LEU A 203 -27.62 7.41 4.45
C LEU A 203 -29.08 7.41 3.96
N ASP A 204 -29.43 8.33 3.07
CA ASP A 204 -30.76 8.44 2.48
C ASP A 204 -31.13 7.21 1.63
N ASN A 205 -30.21 6.75 0.78
CA ASN A 205 -30.39 5.51 0.02
C ASN A 205 -30.54 4.29 0.92
N TYR A 206 -29.71 4.17 1.95
CA TYR A 206 -29.75 3.07 2.91
C TYR A 206 -31.09 3.05 3.67
N LEU A 207 -31.52 4.19 4.21
CA LEU A 207 -32.78 4.28 4.96
C LEU A 207 -34.00 4.07 4.06
N SER A 208 -33.98 4.54 2.81
CA SER A 208 -35.06 4.32 1.85
C SER A 208 -35.26 2.83 1.50
N ARG A 209 -34.17 2.04 1.50
CA ARG A 209 -34.22 0.60 1.20
C ARG A 209 -34.57 -0.25 2.43
N THR A 210 -34.19 0.19 3.62
CA THR A 210 -34.32 -0.60 4.86
C THR A 210 -35.49 -0.19 5.73
N THR A 211 -36.12 0.94 5.45
CA THR A 211 -37.27 1.47 6.19
C THR A 211 -38.37 1.93 5.22
N SER A 212 -39.52 2.36 5.74
CA SER A 212 -40.58 2.97 4.95
C SER A 212 -40.41 4.49 4.76
N MET A 213 -39.22 5.05 5.05
CA MET A 213 -38.96 6.48 4.89
C MET A 213 -38.73 6.84 3.42
N GLY A 214 -39.39 7.91 2.97
CA GLY A 214 -39.05 8.63 1.75
C GLY A 214 -38.34 9.94 2.10
N PHE A 215 -37.37 10.34 1.27
CA PHE A 215 -36.65 11.59 1.46
C PHE A 215 -37.00 12.57 0.34
N SER A 216 -37.12 13.85 0.70
CA SER A 216 -37.11 14.96 -0.25
C SER A 216 -35.86 15.78 0.02
N HIS A 217 -35.16 16.17 -1.04
CA HIS A 217 -33.94 16.96 -0.92
C HIS A 217 -34.28 18.45 -0.91
N GLY A 218 -33.60 19.19 -0.05
CA GLY A 218 -33.67 20.65 0.04
C GLY A 218 -32.31 21.20 0.41
N VAL A 219 -32.19 22.53 0.39
CA VAL A 219 -30.96 23.24 0.78
C VAL A 219 -31.29 24.07 2.01
N CYS A 220 -30.59 23.87 3.12
CA CYS A 220 -30.78 24.67 4.33
C CYS A 220 -30.16 26.07 4.17
N ASP A 221 -30.57 27.03 5.00
CA ASP A 221 -30.12 28.42 4.92
C ASP A 221 -28.59 28.55 4.88
N HIS A 222 -27.88 27.77 5.70
CA HIS A 222 -26.41 27.77 5.70
C HIS A 222 -25.80 27.34 4.37
N CYS A 223 -26.28 26.24 3.78
CA CYS A 223 -25.80 25.77 2.49
C CYS A 223 -26.27 26.69 1.35
N LEU A 224 -27.41 27.36 1.50
CA LEU A 224 -27.91 28.35 0.55
C LEU A 224 -26.99 29.57 0.53
N ASP A 225 -26.60 30.06 1.71
CA ASP A 225 -25.63 31.15 1.87
C ASP A 225 -24.23 30.77 1.33
N GLU A 226 -23.77 29.55 1.62
CA GLU A 226 -22.43 29.10 1.24
C GLU A 226 -22.30 28.80 -0.26
N HIS A 227 -23.31 28.15 -0.86
CA HIS A 227 -23.21 27.62 -2.22
C HIS A 227 -24.02 28.41 -3.25
N PHE A 228 -24.99 29.22 -2.81
CA PHE A 228 -25.88 29.99 -3.68
C PHE A 228 -26.09 31.44 -3.17
N PRO A 229 -25.02 32.20 -2.84
CA PRO A 229 -25.15 33.52 -2.24
C PRO A 229 -25.97 34.50 -3.10
N GLU A 230 -25.92 34.39 -4.42
CA GLU A 230 -26.72 35.19 -5.35
C GLU A 230 -28.23 34.97 -5.21
N VAL A 231 -28.66 33.75 -4.88
CA VAL A 231 -30.09 33.43 -4.67
C VAL A 231 -30.57 34.09 -3.37
N VAL A 232 -29.73 34.06 -2.34
CA VAL A 232 -29.99 34.69 -1.05
C VAL A 232 -30.13 36.20 -1.21
N ASP A 233 -29.25 36.84 -1.97
CA ASP A 233 -29.29 38.29 -2.20
C ASP A 233 -30.53 38.72 -2.99
N ALA A 234 -30.94 37.93 -3.97
CA ALA A 234 -32.18 38.16 -4.71
C ALA A 234 -33.44 38.03 -3.84
N LEU A 235 -33.46 37.06 -2.91
CA LEU A 235 -34.56 36.89 -1.94
C LEU A 235 -34.65 38.02 -0.91
N LYS A 236 -33.55 38.72 -0.62
CA LYS A 236 -33.54 39.88 0.30
C LYS A 236 -34.05 41.17 -0.36
N THR A 237 -34.09 41.23 -1.68
CA THR A 237 -34.54 42.41 -2.45
C THR A 237 -35.97 42.29 -2.99
N SER A 238 -36.63 41.15 -2.77
CA SER A 238 -38.06 40.90 -3.05
C SER A 238 -38.94 41.06 -1.81
#